data_AF-A0A5J4RZW8-F1
#
_entry.id   AF-A0A5J4RZW8-F1
#
_cell.length_a   1.000
_cell.length_b   1.000
_cell.length_c   1.000
_cell.angle_alpha   90.00
_cell.angle_beta   90.00
_cell.angle_gamma   90.00
#
_symmetry.space_group_name_H-M   'P 1'
#
loop_
_entity.id
_entity.type
_entity.pdbx_description
1 polymer ?
#
loop_
_entity_poly.entity_id
_entity_poly.type
_entity_poly.pdbx_seq_one_letter_code
_entity_poly.pdbx_strand_id
1 'polypeptide(L)'
;MDFNKITEHHILHIMTAVAAFIIAVAVRFICINSGCEAGTANLVFVTILGIEVVLYLVLMKIIINQIDKLMAHRKEKKTKRDVYAEDVAPSEESVHDRIVRERFEQSVTIFCEYIQKALGKYIPAGELQKLNSYVELFACEQALESIEPVQIPSRQISNNDLYHYGWNLWNHFQRSSPRPATRMRCQLAQDCVY
;
A
#
# COMPACT_ATOMS: atom_id res chain seq x y z
N MET A 1 -3.37 -0.07 0.40
CA MET A 1 -4.09 0.97 1.15
C MET A 1 -3.01 1.69 1.94
N ASP A 2 -2.75 2.96 1.63
CA ASP A 2 -1.76 3.73 2.37
C ASP A 2 -2.32 4.01 3.75
N PHE A 3 -1.89 3.22 4.74
CA PHE A 3 -2.36 3.31 6.11
C PHE A 3 -2.24 4.76 6.62
N ASN A 4 -1.15 5.46 6.28
CA ASN A 4 -0.93 6.86 6.64
C ASN A 4 -2.06 7.81 6.23
N LYS A 5 -2.73 7.58 5.10
CA LYS A 5 -3.81 8.46 4.62
C LYS A 5 -5.13 8.23 5.35
N ILE A 6 -5.34 7.00 5.83
CA ILE A 6 -6.47 6.65 6.72
C ILE A 6 -6.18 7.23 8.12
N THR A 7 -4.94 7.09 8.62
CA THR A 7 -4.58 7.64 9.93
C THR A 7 -4.70 9.16 9.96
N GLU A 8 -4.31 9.89 8.91
CA GLU A 8 -4.34 11.37 8.90
C GLU A 8 -5.76 11.94 9.03
N HIS A 9 -6.73 11.42 8.26
CA HIS A 9 -8.13 11.85 8.38
C HIS A 9 -8.75 11.48 9.74
N HIS A 10 -8.43 10.29 10.26
CA HIS A 10 -8.91 9.88 11.57
C HIS A 10 -8.29 10.69 12.72
N ILE A 11 -7.00 11.05 12.62
CA ILE A 11 -6.30 11.91 13.60
C ILE A 11 -6.93 13.30 13.63
N LEU A 12 -7.24 13.89 12.47
CA LEU A 12 -7.89 15.21 12.39
C LEU A 12 -9.27 15.20 13.08
N HIS A 13 -10.07 14.15 12.88
CA HIS A 13 -11.37 14.02 13.53
C HIS A 13 -11.28 13.88 15.05
N ILE A 14 -10.33 13.08 15.54
CA ILE A 14 -10.08 12.93 16.99
C ILE A 14 -9.66 14.27 17.60
N MET A 15 -8.77 15.01 16.94
CA MET A 15 -8.35 16.35 17.41
C MET A 15 -9.51 17.34 17.44
N THR A 16 -10.37 17.32 16.42
CA THR A 16 -11.55 18.19 16.37
C THR A 16 -12.55 17.87 17.48
N ALA A 17 -12.77 16.58 17.78
CA ALA A 17 -13.64 16.14 18.87
C ALA A 17 -13.10 16.57 20.26
N VAL A 18 -11.79 16.42 20.49
CA VAL A 18 -11.17 16.89 21.74
C VAL A 18 -11.32 18.40 21.90
N ALA A 19 -11.12 19.17 20.84
CA ALA A 19 -11.29 20.63 20.88
C ALA A 19 -12.75 21.02 21.18
N ALA A 20 -13.72 20.39 20.53
CA ALA A 20 -15.15 20.63 20.76
C ALA A 20 -15.57 20.26 22.19
N PHE A 21 -15.05 19.16 22.73
CA PHE A 21 -15.26 18.78 24.13
C PHE A 21 -14.75 19.84 25.11
N ILE A 22 -13.55 20.39 24.88
CA ILE A 22 -12.99 21.47 25.71
C ILE A 22 -13.90 22.71 25.65
N ILE A 23 -14.39 23.06 24.46
CA ILE A 23 -15.32 24.19 24.28
C ILE A 23 -16.62 23.93 25.05
N ALA A 24 -17.19 22.73 25.01
CA ALA A 24 -18.39 22.38 25.75
C ALA A 24 -18.20 22.54 27.27
N VAL A 25 -17.05 22.12 27.80
CA VAL A 25 -16.69 22.30 29.22
C VAL A 25 -16.55 23.80 29.56
N ALA A 26 -15.92 24.59 28.69
CA ALA A 26 -15.77 26.04 28.89
C ALA A 26 -17.14 26.75 28.88
N VAL A 27 -18.03 26.41 27.95
CA VAL A 27 -19.40 26.96 27.91
C VAL A 27 -20.16 26.62 29.19
N ARG A 28 -20.06 25.37 29.66
CA ARG A 28 -20.66 24.96 30.94
C ARG A 28 -20.11 25.79 32.11
N PHE A 29 -18.80 26.00 32.15
CA PHE A 29 -18.15 26.81 33.18
C PHE A 29 -18.67 28.26 33.18
N ILE A 30 -18.80 28.87 31.99
CA ILE A 30 -19.36 30.22 31.83
C ILE A 30 -20.82 30.26 32.31
N CYS A 31 -21.66 29.29 31.94
CA CYS A 31 -23.06 29.24 32.37
C CYS A 31 -23.20 29.24 33.90
N ILE A 32 -22.38 28.43 34.59
CA ILE A 32 -22.38 28.41 36.07
C ILE A 32 -21.96 29.78 36.61
N ASN A 33 -20.93 30.39 36.02
CA ASN A 33 -20.41 31.68 36.47
C ASN A 33 -21.37 32.85 36.18
N SER A 34 -22.26 32.71 35.20
CA SER A 34 -23.34 33.67 34.90
C SER A 34 -24.53 33.55 35.86
N GLY A 35 -24.47 32.67 36.87
CA GLY A 35 -25.56 32.47 37.83
C GLY A 35 -26.66 31.52 37.33
N CYS A 36 -26.38 30.73 36.29
CA CYS A 36 -27.32 29.73 35.79
C CYS A 36 -27.39 28.54 36.76
N GLU A 37 -28.59 27.99 36.96
CA GLU A 37 -28.78 26.81 37.79
C GLU A 37 -27.98 25.61 37.24
N ALA A 38 -27.48 24.75 38.13
CA ALA A 38 -26.67 23.59 37.75
C ALA A 38 -27.39 22.65 36.77
N GLY A 39 -28.72 22.53 36.90
CA GLY A 39 -29.57 21.77 35.97
C GLY A 39 -29.51 22.33 34.54
N THR A 40 -29.66 23.64 34.40
CA THR A 40 -29.61 24.33 33.10
C THR A 40 -28.22 24.27 32.47
N ALA A 41 -27.16 24.47 33.25
CA ALA A 41 -25.78 24.35 32.76
C ALA A 41 -25.44 22.92 32.30
N ASN A 42 -25.91 21.90 33.01
CA ASN A 42 -25.75 20.51 32.61
C ASN A 42 -26.59 20.16 31.36
N LEU A 43 -27.80 20.72 31.25
CA LEU A 43 -28.64 20.55 30.06
C LEU A 43 -27.95 21.14 28.81
N VAL A 44 -27.43 22.36 28.91
CA VAL A 44 -26.67 23.01 27.83
C VAL A 44 -25.42 22.22 27.46
N PHE A 45 -24.73 21.64 28.43
CA PHE A 45 -23.57 20.79 28.16
C PHE A 45 -23.93 19.53 27.36
N VAL A 46 -24.99 18.82 27.77
CA VAL A 46 -25.42 17.59 27.09
C VAL A 46 -25.98 17.88 25.70
N THR A 47 -26.68 19.01 25.50
CA THR A 47 -27.17 19.40 24.17
C THR A 47 -26.02 19.69 23.20
N ILE A 48 -24.97 20.38 23.66
CA ILE A 48 -23.76 20.64 22.84
C ILE A 48 -23.07 19.33 22.45
N LEU A 49 -22.87 18.41 23.40
CA LEU A 49 -22.28 17.10 23.09
C LEU A 49 -23.16 16.28 22.13
N GLY A 50 -24.48 16.33 22.30
CA GLY A 50 -25.41 15.66 21.39
C GLY A 50 -25.30 16.17 19.96
N ILE A 51 -25.22 17.49 19.78
CA ILE A 51 -25.03 18.12 18.46
C ILE A 51 -23.68 17.71 17.85
N GLU A 52 -22.61 17.71 18.63
CA GLU A 52 -21.27 17.29 18.19
C GLU A 52 -21.28 15.85 17.66
N VAL A 53 -21.92 14.92 18.38
CA VAL A 53 -22.05 13.52 17.96
C VAL A 53 -22.85 13.40 16.66
N VAL A 54 -23.96 14.13 16.53
CA VAL A 54 -24.76 14.13 15.29
C VAL A 54 -23.94 14.63 14.10
N LEU A 55 -23.19 15.73 14.28
CA LEU A 55 -22.30 16.27 13.24
C LEU A 55 -21.22 15.26 12.84
N TYR A 56 -20.61 14.58 13.81
CA TYR A 56 -19.63 13.52 13.55
C TYR A 56 -20.20 12.39 12.70
N LEU A 57 -21.41 11.92 13.01
CA LEU A 57 -22.07 10.84 12.27
C LEU A 57 -22.39 11.26 10.81
N VAL A 58 -22.80 12.51 10.59
CA VAL A 58 -23.06 13.06 9.25
C VAL A 58 -21.77 13.12 8.44
N LEU A 59 -20.68 13.62 9.02
CA LEU A 59 -19.38 13.70 8.36
C LEU A 59 -18.86 12.30 8.00
N MET A 60 -18.97 11.33 8.91
CA MET A 60 -18.61 9.94 8.64
C MET A 60 -19.38 9.35 7.46
N LYS A 61 -20.69 9.60 7.37
CA LYS A 61 -21.50 9.13 6.22
C LYS A 61 -21.07 9.73 4.89
N ILE A 62 -20.74 11.02 4.87
CA ILE A 62 -20.26 11.68 3.65
C ILE A 62 -18.96 11.03 3.18
N ILE A 63 -18.02 10.79 4.10
CA ILE A 63 -16.73 10.18 3.78
C ILE A 63 -16.91 8.77 3.22
N ILE A 64 -17.71 7.92 3.88
CA ILE A 64 -17.97 6.55 3.42
C ILE A 64 -18.57 6.56 2.01
N ASN A 65 -19.56 7.43 1.74
CA ASN A 65 -20.18 7.55 0.43
C ASN A 65 -19.18 8.00 -0.67
N GLN A 66 -18.25 8.90 -0.35
CA GLN A 66 -17.20 9.31 -1.30
C GLN A 66 -16.21 8.18 -1.57
N ILE A 67 -15.85 7.39 -0.54
CA ILE A 67 -14.98 6.22 -0.69
C ILE A 67 -15.68 5.16 -1.55
N ASP A 68 -16.95 4.87 -1.31
CA ASP A 68 -17.73 3.90 -2.09
C ASP A 68 -17.83 4.31 -3.56
N LYS A 69 -18.10 5.59 -3.83
CA LYS A 69 -18.15 6.14 -5.19
C LYS A 69 -16.78 6.06 -5.89
N LEU A 70 -15.69 6.33 -5.17
CA LEU A 70 -14.34 6.20 -5.69
C LEU A 70 -13.96 4.73 -5.96
N MET A 71 -14.37 3.82 -5.09
CA MET A 71 -14.19 2.37 -5.29
C MET A 71 -15.01 1.85 -6.46
N ALA A 72 -16.24 2.33 -6.66
CA ALA A 72 -17.09 1.98 -7.80
C ALA A 72 -16.45 2.41 -9.12
N HIS A 73 -15.97 3.66 -9.24
CA HIS A 73 -15.26 4.10 -10.45
C HIS A 73 -13.93 3.38 -10.65
N ARG A 74 -13.25 2.95 -9.59
CA ARG A 74 -12.04 2.11 -9.70
C ARG A 74 -12.38 0.71 -10.21
N LYS A 75 -13.52 0.15 -9.81
CA LYS A 75 -14.04 -1.13 -10.31
C LYS A 75 -14.48 -1.03 -11.77
N GLU A 76 -15.26 -0.02 -12.14
CA GLU A 76 -15.69 0.21 -13.54
C GLU A 76 -14.50 0.44 -14.47
N LYS A 77 -13.49 1.20 -14.02
CA LYS A 77 -12.26 1.43 -14.78
C LYS A 77 -11.41 0.17 -14.88
N LYS A 78 -11.46 -0.75 -13.91
CA LYS A 78 -10.82 -2.06 -13.96
C LYS A 78 -11.56 -2.99 -14.93
N THR A 79 -12.89 -3.12 -14.78
CA THR A 79 -13.75 -3.92 -15.65
C THR A 79 -13.70 -3.48 -17.12
N LYS A 80 -13.75 -2.18 -17.42
CA LYS A 80 -13.59 -1.72 -18.82
C LYS A 80 -12.20 -2.05 -19.37
N ARG A 81 -11.15 -1.96 -18.56
CA ARG A 81 -9.77 -2.20 -19.01
C ARG A 81 -9.49 -3.69 -19.23
N ASP A 82 -10.14 -4.55 -18.44
CA ASP A 82 -10.07 -6.00 -18.60
C ASP A 82 -10.84 -6.46 -19.86
N VAL A 83 -12.01 -5.86 -20.16
CA VAL A 83 -12.82 -6.18 -21.36
C VAL A 83 -12.13 -5.77 -22.68
N TYR A 84 -11.28 -4.73 -22.69
CA TYR A 84 -10.49 -4.37 -23.89
C TYR A 84 -9.20 -5.19 -24.07
N ALA A 85 -8.83 -6.02 -23.09
CA ALA A 85 -7.59 -6.80 -23.12
C ALA A 85 -7.81 -8.26 -23.57
N GLU A 86 -9.05 -8.68 -23.82
CA GLU A 86 -9.41 -10.08 -24.09
C GLU A 86 -9.55 -10.43 -25.58
N ASP A 87 -9.48 -9.45 -26.49
CA ASP A 87 -9.58 -9.66 -27.94
C ASP A 87 -8.24 -9.41 -28.67
N VAL A 88 -7.26 -10.29 -28.48
CA VAL A 88 -6.18 -10.48 -29.48
C VAL A 88 -5.80 -11.96 -29.54
N ALA A 89 -6.20 -12.61 -30.64
CA ALA A 89 -5.82 -13.98 -31.01
C ALA A 89 -4.32 -14.09 -31.37
N PRO A 90 -3.72 -15.30 -31.31
CA PRO A 90 -2.26 -15.47 -31.26
C PRO A 90 -1.62 -15.68 -32.64
N SER A 91 -0.56 -14.94 -32.97
CA SER A 91 0.49 -15.38 -33.90
C SER A 91 1.66 -14.37 -33.97
N GLU A 92 2.88 -14.92 -33.93
CA GLU A 92 4.20 -14.31 -34.19
C GLU A 92 4.77 -13.37 -33.10
N GLU A 93 5.97 -13.70 -32.59
CA GLU A 93 6.71 -12.94 -31.58
C GLU A 93 7.03 -11.53 -32.10
N SER A 94 6.21 -10.57 -31.67
CA SER A 94 6.20 -9.21 -32.21
C SER A 94 7.33 -8.39 -31.58
N VAL A 95 7.79 -7.33 -32.27
CA VAL A 95 8.83 -6.40 -31.75
C VAL A 95 8.52 -5.88 -30.34
N HIS A 96 7.23 -5.75 -30.01
CA HIS A 96 6.76 -5.38 -28.67
C HIS A 96 7.25 -6.34 -27.59
N ASP A 97 7.33 -7.63 -27.91
CA ASP A 97 7.65 -8.71 -27.00
C ASP A 97 9.11 -8.71 -26.57
N ARG A 98 9.99 -8.38 -27.52
CA ARG A 98 11.41 -8.17 -27.28
C ARG A 98 11.64 -6.96 -26.40
N ILE A 99 10.97 -5.84 -26.70
CA ILE A 99 11.09 -4.60 -25.91
C ILE A 99 10.59 -4.82 -24.47
N VAL A 100 9.48 -5.53 -24.29
CA VAL A 100 8.94 -5.86 -22.96
C VAL A 100 9.90 -6.76 -22.17
N ARG A 101 10.50 -7.76 -22.82
CA ARG A 101 11.49 -8.64 -22.19
C ARG A 101 12.74 -7.88 -21.77
N GLU A 102 13.32 -7.08 -22.67
CA GLU A 102 14.52 -6.29 -22.39
C GLU A 102 14.28 -5.32 -21.23
N ARG A 103 13.11 -4.66 -21.19
CA ARG A 103 12.72 -3.79 -20.08
C ARG A 103 12.59 -4.55 -18.76
N PHE A 104 12.07 -5.77 -18.80
CA PHE A 104 11.96 -6.64 -17.62
C PHE A 104 13.34 -7.06 -17.11
N GLU A 105 14.21 -7.55 -18.00
CA GLU A 105 15.60 -7.93 -17.68
C GLU A 105 16.39 -6.76 -17.12
N GLN A 106 16.25 -5.58 -17.72
CA GLN A 106 16.84 -4.33 -17.18
C GLN A 106 16.29 -4.01 -15.79
N SER A 107 14.98 -4.14 -15.57
CA SER A 107 14.36 -3.87 -14.27
C SER A 107 14.87 -4.82 -13.17
N VAL A 108 15.05 -6.10 -13.51
CA VAL A 108 15.66 -7.10 -12.61
C VAL A 108 17.11 -6.73 -12.33
N THR A 109 17.89 -6.45 -13.37
CA THR A 109 19.31 -6.09 -13.27
C THR A 109 19.52 -4.89 -12.35
N ILE A 110 18.74 -3.81 -12.55
CA ILE A 110 18.78 -2.61 -11.71
C ILE A 110 18.53 -2.96 -10.23
N PHE A 111 17.60 -3.87 -9.97
CA PHE A 111 17.30 -4.25 -8.59
C PHE A 111 18.42 -5.12 -7.99
N CYS A 112 19.00 -6.05 -8.76
CA CYS A 112 20.15 -6.83 -8.34
C CYS A 112 21.38 -5.95 -8.03
N GLU A 113 21.62 -4.89 -8.81
CA GLU A 113 22.66 -3.89 -8.50
C GLU A 113 22.38 -3.14 -7.19
N TYR A 114 21.11 -2.78 -6.95
CA TYR A 114 20.69 -2.19 -5.67
C TYR A 114 20.97 -3.15 -4.50
N ILE A 115 20.65 -4.44 -4.64
CA ILE A 115 20.94 -5.46 -3.61
C ILE A 115 22.44 -5.55 -3.36
N GLN A 116 23.25 -5.63 -4.41
CA GLN A 116 24.71 -5.66 -4.28
C GLN A 116 25.22 -4.46 -3.48
N LYS A 117 24.68 -3.26 -3.76
CA LYS A 117 25.08 -2.03 -3.07
C LYS A 117 24.59 -1.96 -1.62
N ALA A 118 23.37 -2.41 -1.35
CA ALA A 118 22.72 -2.31 -0.05
C ALA A 118 23.16 -3.43 0.91
N LEU A 119 23.26 -4.66 0.39
CA LEU A 119 23.43 -5.89 1.18
C LEU A 119 24.75 -6.62 0.92
N GLY A 120 25.46 -6.31 -0.16
CA GLY A 120 26.65 -7.06 -0.58
C GLY A 120 27.83 -7.04 0.40
N LYS A 121 27.85 -6.11 1.37
CA LYS A 121 28.86 -6.07 2.45
C LYS A 121 28.52 -7.00 3.62
N TYR A 122 27.29 -7.45 3.71
CA TYR A 122 26.75 -8.17 4.87
C TYR A 122 26.40 -9.63 4.54
N ILE A 123 26.21 -9.94 3.26
CA ILE A 123 25.79 -11.24 2.76
C ILE A 123 26.94 -11.83 1.91
N PRO A 124 27.33 -13.11 2.12
CA PRO A 124 28.35 -13.75 1.31
C PRO A 124 27.86 -13.94 -0.13
N ALA A 125 28.78 -13.96 -1.10
CA ALA A 125 28.45 -13.96 -2.54
C ALA A 125 27.48 -15.08 -2.96
N GLY A 126 27.60 -16.29 -2.39
CA GLY A 126 26.68 -17.40 -2.70
C GLY A 126 25.25 -17.17 -2.21
N GLU A 127 25.09 -16.59 -1.03
CA GLU A 127 23.77 -16.24 -0.48
C GLU A 127 23.17 -15.01 -1.18
N LEU A 128 24.02 -14.10 -1.65
CA LEU A 128 23.64 -12.95 -2.45
C LEU A 128 23.13 -13.37 -3.84
N GLN A 129 23.76 -14.37 -4.45
CA GLN A 129 23.29 -14.96 -5.70
C GLN A 129 21.94 -15.65 -5.53
N LYS A 130 21.77 -16.43 -4.44
CA LYS A 130 20.47 -17.03 -4.08
C LYS A 130 19.38 -15.97 -3.92
N LEU A 131 19.70 -14.85 -3.26
CA LEU A 131 18.79 -13.73 -3.11
C LEU A 131 18.39 -13.09 -4.46
N ASN A 132 19.34 -12.92 -5.38
CA ASN A 132 19.04 -12.42 -6.73
C ASN A 132 18.09 -13.36 -7.51
N SER A 133 18.27 -14.68 -7.40
CA SER A 133 17.33 -15.64 -8.00
C SER A 133 15.92 -15.53 -7.41
N TYR A 134 15.79 -15.24 -6.11
CA TYR A 134 14.48 -15.00 -5.50
C TYR A 134 13.81 -13.71 -5.97
N VAL A 135 14.59 -12.68 -6.34
CA VAL A 135 14.05 -11.48 -6.98
C VAL A 135 13.45 -11.81 -8.33
N GLU A 136 14.10 -12.64 -9.14
CA GLU A 136 13.60 -13.07 -10.44
C GLU A 136 12.29 -13.86 -10.31
N LEU A 137 12.23 -14.82 -9.38
CA LEU A 137 11.01 -15.57 -9.08
C LEU A 137 9.88 -14.64 -8.61
N PHE A 138 10.19 -13.69 -7.74
CA PHE A 138 9.24 -12.68 -7.28
C PHE A 138 8.74 -11.80 -8.43
N ALA A 139 9.64 -11.35 -9.30
CA ALA A 139 9.31 -10.49 -10.44
C ALA A 139 8.45 -11.22 -11.49
N CYS A 140 8.64 -12.53 -11.68
CA CYS A 140 7.79 -13.38 -12.53
C CYS A 140 6.48 -13.84 -11.84
N GLU A 141 6.19 -13.42 -10.59
CA GLU A 141 5.04 -13.88 -9.78
C GLU A 141 4.94 -15.43 -9.70
N GLN A 142 6.09 -16.13 -9.68
CA GLN A 142 6.13 -17.60 -9.64
C GLN A 142 5.83 -18.15 -8.23
N ALA A 143 5.32 -19.38 -8.18
CA ALA A 143 5.10 -20.08 -6.92
C ALA A 143 6.43 -20.38 -6.24
N LEU A 144 6.55 -19.96 -4.99
CA LEU A 144 7.73 -20.18 -4.16
C LEU A 144 7.62 -21.54 -3.47
N GLU A 145 7.73 -22.62 -4.25
CA GLU A 145 7.46 -23.98 -3.77
C GLU A 145 8.58 -24.53 -2.86
N SER A 146 9.81 -24.02 -2.98
CA SER A 146 10.95 -24.44 -2.16
C SER A 146 11.95 -23.29 -1.91
N ILE A 147 11.61 -22.36 -1.02
CA ILE A 147 12.54 -21.31 -0.56
C ILE A 147 13.43 -21.87 0.55
N GLU A 148 14.74 -21.74 0.39
CA GLU A 148 15.70 -21.90 1.47
C GLU A 148 16.01 -20.55 2.11
N PRO A 149 16.07 -20.45 3.45
CA PRO A 149 16.45 -19.21 4.12
C PRO A 149 17.84 -18.73 3.68
N VAL A 150 17.91 -17.47 3.24
CA VAL A 150 19.18 -16.81 2.93
C VAL A 150 19.97 -16.59 4.22
N GLN A 151 21.18 -17.11 4.28
CA GLN A 151 22.02 -17.03 5.47
C GLN A 151 22.72 -15.67 5.53
N ILE A 152 22.37 -14.89 6.54
CA ILE A 152 23.00 -13.59 6.80
C ILE A 152 23.93 -13.76 8.01
N PRO A 153 25.25 -13.91 7.80
CA PRO A 153 26.20 -14.13 8.90
C PRO A 153 26.37 -12.87 9.77
N SER A 154 26.06 -11.69 9.24
CA SER A 154 26.28 -10.42 9.92
C SER A 154 25.08 -9.98 10.75
N ARG A 155 25.28 -9.80 12.07
CA ARG A 155 24.33 -9.10 12.96
C ARG A 155 24.23 -7.59 12.71
N GLN A 156 24.89 -7.07 11.68
CA GLN A 156 24.93 -5.64 11.37
C GLN A 156 23.74 -5.18 10.50
N ILE A 157 22.96 -6.11 9.92
CA ILE A 157 21.69 -5.78 9.28
C ILE A 157 20.60 -5.79 10.35
N SER A 158 19.90 -4.68 10.52
CA SER A 158 18.76 -4.61 11.42
C SER A 158 17.49 -5.16 10.77
N ASN A 159 16.52 -5.60 11.57
CA ASN A 159 15.19 -5.97 11.07
C ASN A 159 14.54 -4.81 10.29
N ASN A 160 14.81 -3.57 10.68
CA ASN A 160 14.30 -2.39 9.99
C ASN A 160 14.85 -2.30 8.55
N ASP A 161 16.13 -2.61 8.36
CA ASP A 161 16.75 -2.63 7.02
C ASP A 161 16.14 -3.73 6.14
N LEU A 162 15.82 -4.89 6.72
CA LEU A 162 15.13 -5.98 6.01
C LEU A 162 13.70 -5.59 5.61
N TYR A 163 12.96 -4.89 6.48
CA TYR A 163 11.64 -4.37 6.12
C TYR A 163 11.73 -3.33 5.00
N HIS A 164 12.71 -2.43 5.04
CA HIS A 164 12.95 -1.48 3.97
C HIS A 164 13.32 -2.17 2.66
N TYR A 165 14.16 -3.20 2.71
CA TYR A 165 14.48 -4.02 1.54
C TYR A 165 13.22 -4.66 0.93
N GLY A 166 12.40 -5.33 1.74
CA GLY A 166 11.16 -5.96 1.27
C GLY A 166 10.18 -4.96 0.66
N TRP A 167 10.05 -3.78 1.27
CA TRP A 167 9.26 -2.69 0.70
C TRP A 167 9.80 -2.19 -0.64
N ASN A 168 11.12 -2.01 -0.76
CA ASN A 168 11.76 -1.57 -2.00
C ASN A 168 11.56 -2.59 -3.13
N LEU A 169 11.68 -3.89 -2.82
CA LEU A 169 11.41 -4.98 -3.76
C LEU A 169 9.97 -4.93 -4.28
N TRP A 170 9.00 -4.91 -3.35
CA TRP A 170 7.58 -4.81 -3.71
C TRP A 170 7.30 -3.57 -4.56
N ASN A 171 7.80 -2.41 -4.14
CA ASN A 171 7.53 -1.14 -4.79
C ASN A 171 8.14 -1.03 -6.20
N HIS A 172 9.33 -1.60 -6.41
CA HIS A 172 10.04 -1.58 -7.70
C HIS A 172 9.29 -2.38 -8.77
N PHE A 173 8.84 -3.58 -8.44
CA PHE A 173 8.16 -4.46 -9.41
C PHE A 173 6.65 -4.20 -9.52
N GLN A 174 6.00 -3.64 -8.48
CA GLN A 174 4.57 -3.29 -8.54
C GLN A 174 4.28 -2.13 -9.50
N ARG A 175 5.22 -1.19 -9.66
CA ARG A 175 5.11 -0.05 -10.60
C ARG A 175 5.47 -0.39 -12.04
N SER A 176 6.21 -1.49 -12.24
CA SER A 176 6.83 -1.84 -13.51
C SER A 176 6.10 -2.95 -14.27
N SER A 177 5.04 -3.54 -13.69
CA SER A 177 4.30 -4.66 -14.29
C SER A 177 3.14 -4.22 -15.20
N PRO A 178 3.24 -4.39 -16.53
CA PRO A 178 2.08 -4.62 -17.38
C PRO A 178 1.67 -6.10 -17.27
N ARG A 179 0.71 -6.43 -16.40
CA ARG A 179 0.00 -7.73 -16.42
C ARG A 179 -0.85 -7.78 -17.69
N PRO A 180 -0.93 -8.86 -18.50
CA PRO A 180 -0.60 -10.28 -18.29
C PRO A 180 0.42 -10.88 -19.30
N ALA A 181 0.99 -10.12 -20.23
CA ALA A 181 1.82 -10.65 -21.32
C ALA A 181 3.16 -11.25 -20.86
N THR A 182 3.71 -10.78 -19.74
CA THR A 182 4.93 -11.34 -19.14
C THR A 182 4.70 -12.72 -18.52
N ARG A 183 3.44 -13.07 -18.19
CA ARG A 183 3.06 -14.29 -17.48
C ARG A 183 3.30 -15.56 -18.31
N MET A 184 2.95 -15.54 -19.60
CA MET A 184 3.20 -16.68 -20.50
C MET A 184 4.67 -16.80 -20.89
N ARG A 185 5.46 -15.71 -20.80
CA ARG A 185 6.83 -15.71 -21.32
C ARG A 185 7.91 -16.16 -20.35
N CYS A 186 7.77 -15.93 -19.03
CA CYS A 186 8.68 -16.58 -18.08
C CYS A 186 8.53 -18.12 -18.18
N GLN A 187 7.32 -18.63 -18.40
CA GLN A 187 7.07 -20.06 -18.63
C GLN A 187 7.71 -20.56 -19.94
N LEU A 188 7.48 -19.88 -21.07
CA LEU A 188 8.07 -20.28 -22.36
C LEU A 188 9.61 -20.22 -22.39
N ALA A 189 10.25 -19.33 -21.60
CA ALA A 189 11.70 -19.26 -21.51
C ALA A 189 12.31 -20.42 -20.71
N GLN A 190 11.59 -20.96 -19.71
CA GLN A 190 12.01 -22.16 -18.97
C GLN A 190 11.84 -23.44 -19.82
N ASP A 191 10.86 -23.48 -20.71
CA ASP A 191 10.61 -24.62 -21.61
C ASP A 191 11.59 -24.70 -22.81
N CYS A 192 12.42 -23.68 -23.04
CA CYS A 192 13.45 -23.69 -24.10
C CYS A 192 14.85 -24.09 -23.61
N VAL A 193 15.00 -24.50 -22.34
CA VAL A 193 16.26 -25.01 -21.79
C VAL A 193 16.06 -26.44 -21.27
N TYR A 194 15.64 -27.35 -22.16
CA TYR A 194 15.85 -28.81 -22.05
C TYR A 194 15.84 -29.45 -23.43
#